data_AF-A0A4Z1K7R7-F1
#
_entry.id   AF-A0A4Z1K7R7-F1
#
_cell.length_a   1.000
_cell.length_b   1.000
_cell.length_c   1.000
_cell.angle_alpha   90.00
_cell.angle_beta   90.00
_cell.angle_gamma   90.00
#
_symmetry.space_group_name_H-M   'P 1'
#
loop_
_entity.id
_entity.type
_entity.pdbx_description
1 polymer ?
#
loop_
_entity_poly.entity_id
_entity_poly.type
_entity_poly.pdbx_seq_one_letter_code
_entity_poly.pdbx_strand_id
1 'polypeptide(L)'
;MSRDLSLPFLSETFFGAHLRTEIDATRSLSAEDGFYQRYEFQSILYLKKLASTNLTLIYVASSNETEAAQFTRDAAAYSVTTKLMLLNAEDRELLSNLSWGQQAVVGFLVLTKSSKFVGIGHSSFTWNNALQRHRFLDKKKDYLNRPELLSDELNTVFEEPGVHPEYTTYLWP
;
A
#
# COMPACT_ATOMS: atom_id res chain seq x y z
N MET A 1 13.55 11.71 13.35
CA MET A 1 12.37 10.90 13.04
C MET A 1 11.52 10.81 14.29
N SER A 2 10.24 11.22 14.24
CA SER A 2 9.35 11.06 15.38
C SER A 2 8.98 9.59 15.54
N ARG A 3 9.03 9.07 16.77
CA ARG A 3 8.59 7.71 17.13
C ARG A 3 7.30 7.71 17.95
N ASP A 4 6.63 8.85 18.02
CA ASP A 4 5.36 8.99 18.73
C ASP A 4 4.23 8.36 17.91
N LEU A 5 3.82 7.15 18.33
CA LEU A 5 2.75 6.40 17.68
C LEU A 5 1.34 7.02 17.86
N SER A 6 1.20 8.03 18.73
CA SER A 6 -0.05 8.78 18.87
C SER A 6 -0.31 9.70 17.67
N LEU A 7 0.75 10.08 16.93
CA LEU A 7 0.63 10.90 15.72
C LEU A 7 -0.16 10.14 14.62
N PRO A 8 -0.95 10.85 13.79
CA PRO A 8 -1.74 10.22 12.74
C PRO A 8 -0.88 9.47 11.73
N PHE A 9 0.30 9.99 11.42
CA PHE A 9 1.34 9.35 10.63
C PHE A 9 2.73 9.75 11.15
N LEU A 10 3.74 8.95 10.86
CA LEU A 10 5.12 9.20 11.25
C LEU A 10 5.88 9.81 10.07
N SER A 11 6.31 11.06 10.17
CA SER A 11 7.08 11.74 9.12
C SER A 11 8.54 11.25 9.05
N GLU A 12 9.05 11.12 7.82
CA GLU A 12 10.44 10.71 7.53
C GLU A 12 10.88 9.39 8.20
N THR A 13 9.96 8.45 8.42
CA THR A 13 10.23 7.19 9.15
C THR A 13 10.25 5.99 8.21
N PHE A 14 9.17 5.72 7.47
CA PHE A 14 9.10 4.56 6.58
C PHE A 14 8.10 4.76 5.44
N PHE A 15 8.36 4.05 4.35
CA PHE A 15 7.51 3.95 3.18
C PHE A 15 6.55 2.77 3.34
N GLY A 16 5.26 3.00 3.16
CA GLY A 16 4.24 1.96 3.17
C GLY A 16 3.87 1.53 1.76
N ALA A 17 3.91 0.23 1.48
CA ALA A 17 3.48 -0.32 0.20
C ALA A 17 2.44 -1.41 0.41
N HIS A 18 1.35 -1.36 -0.37
CA HIS A 18 0.35 -2.42 -0.40
C HIS A 18 0.39 -3.14 -1.76
N LEU A 19 0.81 -4.41 -1.78
CA LEU A 19 0.75 -5.27 -2.96
C LEU A 19 -0.61 -5.94 -3.02
N ARG A 20 -1.36 -5.71 -4.10
CA ARG A 20 -2.66 -6.35 -4.36
C ARG A 20 -2.50 -7.32 -5.51
N THR A 21 -2.05 -8.53 -5.20
CA THR A 21 -1.67 -9.53 -6.20
C THR A 21 -2.15 -10.94 -5.84
N GLU A 22 -3.11 -11.03 -4.93
CA GLU A 22 -3.75 -12.29 -4.58
C GLU A 22 -4.53 -12.87 -5.75
N ILE A 23 -4.76 -14.19 -5.69
CA ILE A 23 -5.42 -14.96 -6.75
C ILE A 23 -6.83 -14.43 -7.06
N ASP A 24 -7.55 -13.91 -6.08
CA ASP A 24 -8.89 -13.32 -6.28
C ASP A 24 -8.82 -11.98 -7.05
N ALA A 25 -7.75 -11.20 -6.88
CA ALA A 25 -7.50 -9.99 -7.66
C ALA A 25 -7.20 -10.29 -9.13
N THR A 26 -6.55 -11.42 -9.41
CA THR A 26 -6.05 -11.75 -10.75
C THR A 26 -6.98 -12.65 -11.57
N ARG A 27 -7.93 -13.34 -10.93
CA ARG A 27 -8.85 -14.30 -11.60
C ARG A 27 -9.95 -13.67 -12.45
N SER A 28 -10.25 -12.38 -12.25
CA SER A 28 -11.49 -11.78 -12.74
C SER A 28 -11.36 -11.04 -14.07
N LEU A 29 -10.15 -10.93 -14.64
CA LEU A 29 -9.86 -9.95 -15.68
C LEU A 29 -9.11 -10.55 -16.87
N SER A 30 -9.39 -10.01 -18.06
CA SER A 30 -8.76 -10.45 -19.31
C SER A 30 -7.26 -10.12 -19.27
N ALA A 31 -6.43 -10.86 -20.03
CA ALA A 31 -4.98 -10.65 -20.07
C ALA A 31 -4.59 -9.22 -20.51
N GLU A 32 -5.47 -8.51 -21.22
CA GLU A 32 -5.26 -7.13 -21.69
C GLU A 32 -5.57 -6.07 -20.61
N ASP A 33 -6.49 -6.36 -19.68
CA ASP A 33 -6.93 -5.43 -18.62
C ASP A 33 -6.14 -5.54 -17.31
N GLY A 34 -5.20 -6.48 -17.24
CA GLY A 34 -4.51 -6.88 -16.00
C GLY A 34 -3.27 -6.08 -15.61
N PHE A 35 -2.92 -4.98 -16.29
CA PHE A 35 -1.62 -4.32 -16.13
C PHE A 35 -1.28 -4.00 -14.66
N TYR A 36 -2.14 -3.26 -13.96
CA TYR A 36 -1.90 -2.88 -12.57
C TYR A 36 -2.07 -4.04 -11.57
N GLN A 37 -2.62 -5.20 -11.98
CA GLN A 37 -2.76 -6.37 -11.11
C GLN A 37 -1.50 -7.22 -11.04
N ARG A 38 -0.60 -7.09 -12.01
CA ARG A 38 0.61 -7.90 -12.07
C ARG A 38 1.68 -7.34 -11.15
N TYR A 39 2.34 -8.24 -10.44
CA TYR A 39 3.45 -7.94 -9.55
C TYR A 39 4.50 -7.02 -10.17
N GLU A 40 4.93 -7.30 -11.41
CA GLU A 40 6.03 -6.61 -12.06
C GLU A 40 5.76 -5.12 -12.23
N PHE A 41 4.50 -4.75 -12.49
CA PHE A 41 4.13 -3.35 -12.64
C PHE A 41 3.98 -2.65 -11.29
N GLN A 42 3.35 -3.31 -10.31
CA GLN A 42 3.24 -2.75 -8.96
C GLN A 42 4.64 -2.49 -8.37
N SER A 43 5.54 -3.48 -8.46
CA SER A 43 6.89 -3.37 -7.91
C SER A 43 7.70 -2.24 -8.55
N ILE A 44 7.69 -2.12 -9.89
CA ILE A 44 8.38 -1.04 -10.61
C ILE A 44 7.84 0.33 -10.20
N LEU A 45 6.51 0.51 -10.17
CA LEU A 45 5.88 1.78 -9.81
C LEU A 45 6.20 2.18 -8.36
N TYR A 46 6.12 1.22 -7.44
CA TYR A 46 6.37 1.46 -6.02
C TYR A 46 7.83 1.80 -5.75
N LEU A 47 8.77 1.07 -6.36
CA LEU A 47 10.20 1.33 -6.22
C LEU A 47 10.61 2.66 -6.87
N LYS A 48 10.02 3.01 -8.02
CA LYS A 48 10.21 4.33 -8.64
C LYS A 48 9.72 5.45 -7.71
N LYS A 49 8.57 5.27 -7.07
CA LYS A 49 8.04 6.25 -6.10
C LYS A 49 8.91 6.34 -4.85
N LEU A 50 9.37 5.21 -4.33
CA LEU A 50 10.29 5.18 -3.18
C LEU A 50 11.59 5.92 -3.49
N ALA A 51 12.18 5.69 -4.66
CA ALA A 51 13.41 6.35 -5.11
C ALA A 51 13.28 7.87 -5.24
N SER A 52 12.05 8.40 -5.35
CA SER A 52 11.80 9.85 -5.33
C SER A 52 11.69 10.43 -3.92
N THR A 53 12.01 9.65 -2.87
CA THR A 53 11.96 10.04 -1.46
C THR A 53 13.30 9.76 -0.79
N ASN A 54 13.47 10.26 0.44
CA ASN A 54 14.66 9.96 1.26
C ASN A 54 14.45 8.74 2.18
N LEU A 55 13.36 7.97 1.99
CA LEU A 55 13.01 6.85 2.85
C LEU A 55 13.79 5.59 2.43
N THR A 56 14.35 4.89 3.43
CA THR A 56 15.11 3.65 3.20
C THR A 56 14.46 2.40 3.79
N LEU A 57 13.52 2.58 4.72
CA LEU A 57 12.72 1.52 5.34
C LEU A 57 11.37 1.40 4.63
N ILE A 58 11.03 0.19 4.22
CA ILE A 58 9.76 -0.15 3.58
C ILE A 58 9.00 -1.15 4.46
N TYR A 59 7.73 -0.87 4.73
CA TYR A 59 6.78 -1.86 5.21
C TYR A 59 5.88 -2.30 4.06
N VAL A 60 5.88 -3.60 3.74
CA VAL A 60 5.05 -4.19 2.70
C VAL A 60 3.88 -4.95 3.34
N ALA A 61 2.66 -4.55 3.00
CA ALA A 61 1.46 -5.33 3.25
C ALA A 61 1.08 -6.09 1.98
N SER A 62 0.91 -7.40 2.11
CA SER A 62 0.47 -8.30 1.04
C SER A 62 -0.12 -9.54 1.68
N SER A 63 -1.09 -10.17 1.03
CA SER A 63 -1.49 -11.55 1.36
C SER A 63 -0.90 -12.59 0.41
N ASN A 64 -0.09 -12.17 -0.56
CA ASN A 64 0.72 -13.03 -1.43
C ASN A 64 2.17 -13.01 -0.91
N GLU A 65 2.51 -13.99 -0.07
CA GLU A 65 3.82 -14.08 0.58
C GLU A 65 4.96 -14.31 -0.40
N THR A 66 4.72 -15.08 -1.47
CA THR A 66 5.71 -15.36 -2.52
C THR A 66 6.17 -14.06 -3.18
N GLU A 67 5.22 -13.19 -3.53
CA GLU A 67 5.52 -11.92 -4.17
C GLU A 67 5.99 -10.84 -3.20
N ALA A 68 5.57 -10.89 -1.93
CA ALA A 68 6.20 -10.05 -0.89
C ALA A 68 7.68 -10.41 -0.71
N ALA A 69 8.03 -11.70 -0.77
CA ALA A 69 9.42 -12.16 -0.77
C ALA A 69 10.16 -11.77 -2.06
N GLN A 70 9.47 -11.76 -3.21
CA GLN A 70 10.04 -11.25 -4.46
C GLN A 70 10.31 -9.75 -4.38
N PHE A 71 9.38 -8.96 -3.85
CA PHE A 71 9.55 -7.52 -3.65
C PHE A 71 10.75 -7.23 -2.76
N THR A 72 10.94 -8.03 -1.70
CA THR A 72 12.11 -7.91 -0.83
C THR A 72 13.42 -8.08 -1.59
N ARG A 73 13.48 -9.00 -2.57
CA ARG A 73 14.66 -9.20 -3.43
C ARG A 73 14.85 -8.06 -4.42
N ASP A 74 13.77 -7.63 -5.07
CA ASP A 74 13.82 -6.56 -6.08
C ASP A 74 14.16 -5.20 -5.45
N ALA A 75 13.82 -5.02 -4.17
CA ALA A 75 14.12 -3.85 -3.36
C ALA A 75 15.41 -3.97 -2.55
N ALA A 76 16.39 -4.80 -2.95
CA ALA A 76 17.60 -5.11 -2.17
C ALA A 76 18.45 -3.88 -1.74
N ALA A 77 18.27 -2.72 -2.38
CA ALA A 77 18.90 -1.46 -1.97
C ALA A 77 18.25 -0.82 -0.72
N TYR A 78 17.12 -1.34 -0.26
CA TYR A 78 16.30 -0.82 0.83
C TYR A 78 16.15 -1.83 1.95
N SER A 79 15.81 -1.36 3.15
CA SER A 79 15.42 -2.21 4.27
C SER A 79 13.94 -2.55 4.15
N VAL A 80 13.62 -3.77 3.74
CA VAL A 80 12.22 -4.22 3.61
C VAL A 80 11.81 -5.03 4.83
N THR A 81 10.60 -4.78 5.32
CA THR A 81 9.97 -5.61 6.34
C THR A 81 8.51 -5.88 5.98
N THR A 82 7.97 -6.97 6.53
CA THR A 82 6.55 -7.34 6.47
C THR A 82 6.04 -7.62 7.88
N LYS A 83 4.73 -7.83 8.06
CA LYS A 83 4.18 -8.29 9.34
C LYS A 83 4.91 -9.55 9.84
N LEU A 84 5.09 -10.54 8.97
CA LEU A 84 5.67 -11.83 9.37
C LEU A 84 7.14 -11.70 9.77
N MET A 85 7.90 -10.80 9.14
CA MET A 85 9.31 -10.57 9.51
C MET A 85 9.47 -9.94 10.91
N LEU A 86 8.50 -9.15 11.36
CA LEU A 86 8.57 -8.45 12.66
C LEU A 86 8.12 -9.30 13.85
N LEU A 87 7.28 -10.31 13.61
CA LEU A 87 6.69 -11.12 14.67
C LEU A 87 7.60 -12.28 15.08
N ASN A 88 7.66 -12.54 16.38
CA ASN A 88 8.27 -13.75 16.94
C ASN A 88 7.37 -14.99 16.69
N ALA A 89 7.81 -16.17 17.13
CA ALA A 89 7.06 -17.41 16.88
C ALA A 89 5.66 -17.43 17.51
N GLU A 90 5.52 -16.97 18.76
CA GLU A 90 4.26 -16.92 19.49
C GLU A 90 3.27 -15.95 18.81
N ASP A 91 3.74 -14.75 18.45
CA ASP A 91 2.90 -13.76 17.77
C ASP A 91 2.49 -14.20 16.36
N ARG A 92 3.33 -14.98 15.67
CA ARG A 92 2.97 -15.58 14.37
C ARG A 92 1.87 -16.63 14.53
N GLU A 93 1.93 -17.44 15.58
CA GLU A 93 0.88 -18.41 15.90
C GLU A 93 -0.44 -17.70 16.20
N LEU A 94 -0.41 -16.65 17.03
CA LEU A 94 -1.58 -15.81 17.31
C LEU A 94 -2.15 -15.19 16.04
N LEU A 95 -1.30 -14.64 15.17
CA LEU A 95 -1.72 -14.10 13.88
C LEU A 95 -2.36 -15.17 12.98
N SER A 96 -1.80 -16.39 12.98
CA SER A 96 -2.32 -17.50 12.16
C SER A 96 -3.71 -17.99 12.60
N ASN A 97 -4.05 -17.79 13.88
CA ASN A 97 -5.37 -18.09 14.41
C ASN A 97 -6.45 -17.05 14.04
N LEU A 98 -6.05 -15.90 13.49
CA LEU A 98 -6.97 -14.88 13.00
C LEU A 98 -7.42 -15.19 11.57
N SER A 99 -8.67 -14.84 11.25
CA SER A 99 -9.16 -14.87 9.87
C SER A 99 -8.34 -13.97 8.95
N TRP A 100 -8.37 -14.27 7.66
CA TRP A 100 -7.63 -13.50 6.65
C TRP A 100 -7.88 -11.98 6.74
N GLY A 101 -9.14 -11.58 6.89
CA GLY A 101 -9.50 -10.16 7.05
C GLY A 101 -8.95 -9.55 8.34
N GLN A 102 -8.99 -10.27 9.47
CA GLN A 102 -8.40 -9.81 10.73
C GLN A 102 -6.87 -9.66 10.64
N GLN A 103 -6.19 -10.56 9.93
CA GLN A 103 -4.76 -10.43 9.68
C GLN A 103 -4.43 -9.20 8.82
N ALA A 104 -5.29 -8.87 7.85
CA ALA A 104 -5.10 -7.69 6.99
C ALA A 104 -5.21 -6.38 7.78
N VAL A 105 -6.01 -6.33 8.86
CA VAL A 105 -6.12 -5.16 9.74
C VAL A 105 -4.77 -4.78 10.35
N VAL A 106 -3.90 -5.75 10.66
CA VAL A 106 -2.54 -5.45 11.17
C VAL A 106 -1.76 -4.62 10.15
N GLY A 107 -1.75 -5.05 8.87
CA GLY A 107 -1.13 -4.31 7.79
C GLY A 107 -1.76 -2.93 7.59
N PHE A 108 -3.10 -2.85 7.69
CA PHE A 108 -3.82 -1.59 7.58
C PHE A 108 -3.37 -0.58 8.63
N LEU A 109 -3.34 -0.98 9.90
CA LEU A 109 -2.94 -0.14 11.03
C LEU A 109 -1.50 0.36 10.85
N VAL A 110 -0.57 -0.51 10.45
CA VAL A 110 0.81 -0.09 10.19
C VAL A 110 0.88 0.89 9.03
N LEU A 111 0.23 0.60 7.90
CA LEU A 111 0.27 1.47 6.71
C LEU A 111 -0.32 2.85 6.96
N THR A 112 -1.35 2.99 7.82
CA THR A 112 -1.86 4.32 8.19
C THR A 112 -0.80 5.21 8.81
N LYS A 113 0.21 4.64 9.48
CA LYS A 113 1.30 5.37 10.12
C LYS A 113 2.47 5.72 9.17
N SER A 114 2.47 5.25 7.93
CA SER A 114 3.59 5.46 7.01
C SER A 114 3.82 6.92 6.65
N SER A 115 5.06 7.30 6.34
CA SER A 115 5.39 8.66 5.89
C SER A 115 4.84 8.94 4.50
N LYS A 116 4.92 7.93 3.64
CA LYS A 116 4.36 7.90 2.28
C LYS A 116 3.73 6.53 2.07
N PHE A 117 2.60 6.48 1.37
CA PHE A 117 1.86 5.27 1.10
C PHE A 117 1.65 5.08 -0.40
N VAL A 118 1.82 3.86 -0.89
CA VAL A 118 1.47 3.45 -2.25
C VAL A 118 0.58 2.21 -2.29
N GLY A 119 -0.30 2.18 -3.29
CA GLY A 119 -1.17 1.05 -3.58
C GLY A 119 -1.77 1.14 -4.99
N ILE A 120 -2.61 0.16 -5.35
CA ILE A 120 -3.35 0.13 -6.62
C ILE A 120 -4.84 0.50 -6.45
N GLY A 121 -5.42 1.12 -7.47
CA GLY A 121 -6.77 1.69 -7.49
C GLY A 121 -7.93 0.69 -7.53
N HIS A 122 -7.74 -0.55 -7.95
CA HIS A 122 -8.77 -1.58 -7.89
C HIS A 122 -8.81 -2.30 -6.53
N SER A 123 -8.06 -1.80 -5.54
CA SER A 123 -8.05 -2.33 -4.18
C SER A 123 -8.83 -1.43 -3.21
N SER A 124 -9.96 -1.94 -2.71
CA SER A 124 -10.69 -1.29 -1.63
C SER A 124 -9.83 -1.08 -0.36
N PHE A 125 -8.88 -1.99 -0.09
CA PHE A 125 -7.93 -1.84 1.01
C PHE A 125 -7.04 -0.61 0.83
N THR A 126 -6.46 -0.42 -0.36
CA THR A 126 -5.66 0.76 -0.71
C THR A 126 -6.45 2.04 -0.50
N TRP A 127 -7.67 2.10 -1.01
CA TRP A 127 -8.52 3.28 -0.90
C TRP A 127 -8.90 3.61 0.53
N ASN A 128 -9.25 2.61 1.35
CA ASN A 128 -9.54 2.83 2.76
C ASN A 128 -8.29 3.36 3.50
N ASN A 129 -7.09 2.88 3.18
CA ASN A 129 -5.87 3.38 3.80
C ASN A 129 -5.60 4.83 3.39
N ALA A 130 -5.66 5.12 2.08
CA ALA A 130 -5.48 6.45 1.54
C ALA A 130 -6.50 7.43 2.14
N LEU A 131 -7.77 7.04 2.24
CA LEU A 131 -8.84 7.88 2.78
C LEU A 131 -8.59 8.21 4.26
N GLN A 132 -8.23 7.23 5.09
CA GLN A 132 -7.92 7.50 6.50
C GLN A 132 -6.76 8.48 6.65
N ARG A 133 -5.75 8.38 5.79
CA ARG A 133 -4.57 9.27 5.80
C ARG A 133 -4.90 10.67 5.28
N HIS A 134 -5.72 10.75 4.24
CA HIS A 134 -6.10 12.01 3.59
C HIS A 134 -6.84 12.97 4.53
N ARG A 135 -7.58 12.44 5.52
CA ARG A 135 -8.31 13.24 6.52
C ARG A 135 -7.43 14.20 7.34
N PHE A 136 -6.12 13.99 7.35
CA PHE A 136 -5.15 14.82 8.06
C PHE A 136 -4.45 15.85 7.16
N LEU A 137 -4.82 15.91 5.88
CA LEU A 137 -4.31 16.90 4.94
C LEU A 137 -5.20 18.15 4.91
N ASP A 138 -4.56 19.30 4.77
CA ASP A 138 -5.28 20.52 4.46
C ASP A 138 -5.95 20.38 3.10
N LYS A 139 -7.15 20.97 2.96
CA LYS A 139 -8.03 20.88 1.78
C LYS A 139 -7.39 21.46 0.52
N LYS A 140 -6.39 20.79 -0.04
CA LYS A 140 -5.86 21.08 -1.37
C LYS A 140 -6.77 20.43 -2.40
N LYS A 141 -7.08 21.18 -3.45
CA LYS A 141 -7.78 20.66 -4.61
C LYS A 141 -6.76 20.01 -5.56
N ASP A 142 -7.22 19.12 -6.43
CA ASP A 142 -6.46 18.47 -7.51
C ASP A 142 -5.57 17.25 -7.15
N TYR A 143 -6.06 16.37 -6.25
CA TYR A 143 -5.42 15.08 -5.94
C TYR A 143 -5.94 13.89 -6.79
N LEU A 144 -7.05 14.03 -7.52
CA LEU A 144 -7.61 12.99 -8.42
C LEU A 144 -7.36 13.24 -9.93
N ASN A 145 -6.60 14.29 -10.28
CA ASN A 145 -6.38 14.73 -11.67
C ASN A 145 -4.89 14.74 -12.06
N ARG A 146 -4.10 13.83 -11.50
CA ARG A 146 -2.65 13.69 -11.75
C ARG A 146 -2.40 12.44 -12.61
N PRO A 147 -1.18 12.21 -13.16
CA PRO A 147 -0.92 11.02 -13.96
C PRO A 147 -1.24 9.70 -13.23
N GLU A 148 -1.20 9.70 -11.90
CA GLU A 148 -1.74 8.62 -11.07
C GLU A 148 -3.20 8.89 -10.64
N LEU A 149 -3.99 7.82 -10.47
CA LEU A 149 -5.41 7.87 -10.09
C LEU A 149 -5.67 8.72 -8.82
N LEU A 150 -4.78 8.61 -7.83
CA LEU A 150 -4.73 9.52 -6.70
C LEU A 150 -3.29 9.89 -6.38
N SER A 151 -3.03 11.17 -6.13
CA SER A 151 -1.71 11.64 -5.70
C SER A 151 -1.84 12.89 -4.82
N ASP A 152 -1.56 12.73 -3.53
CA ASP A 152 -1.54 13.81 -2.51
C ASP A 152 -0.22 13.78 -1.72
N GLU A 153 -0.10 14.59 -0.66
CA GLU A 153 1.14 14.62 0.16
C GLU A 153 1.48 13.29 0.84
N LEU A 154 0.52 12.40 1.10
CA LEU A 154 0.72 11.18 1.88
C LEU A 154 0.58 9.90 1.05
N ASN A 155 -0.13 9.97 -0.06
CA ASN A 155 -0.65 8.83 -0.79
C ASN A 155 -0.35 8.93 -2.28
N THR A 156 -0.08 7.79 -2.90
CA THR A 156 -0.10 7.65 -4.36
C THR A 156 -0.77 6.33 -4.71
N VAL A 157 -1.90 6.40 -5.41
CA VAL A 157 -2.66 5.24 -5.87
C VAL A 157 -2.53 5.16 -7.38
N PHE A 158 -1.96 4.05 -7.86
CA PHE A 158 -1.74 3.83 -9.29
C PHE A 158 -2.91 3.08 -9.90
N GLU A 159 -3.40 3.57 -11.04
CA GLU A 159 -4.32 2.91 -11.97
C GLU A 159 -4.44 3.81 -13.19
N GLU A 160 -5.07 3.33 -14.26
CA GLU A 160 -5.61 4.19 -15.31
C GLU A 160 -6.89 4.90 -14.82
N PRO A 161 -6.99 6.25 -14.97
CA PRO A 161 -8.19 6.99 -14.65
C PRO A 161 -9.44 6.48 -15.38
N GLY A 162 -10.54 6.30 -14.66
CA GLY A 162 -11.84 5.91 -15.22
C GLY A 162 -12.11 4.40 -15.30
N VAL A 163 -11.13 3.53 -15.00
CA VAL A 163 -11.33 2.06 -14.98
C VAL A 163 -12.19 1.61 -13.79
N HIS A 164 -11.95 2.20 -12.62
CA HIS A 164 -12.68 1.93 -11.38
C HIS A 164 -13.27 3.23 -10.80
N PRO A 165 -14.28 3.82 -11.48
CA PRO A 165 -14.85 5.11 -11.08
C PRO A 165 -15.55 5.01 -9.73
N GLU A 166 -15.92 3.82 -9.26
CA GLU A 166 -16.63 3.63 -8.01
C GLU A 166 -15.86 4.17 -6.81
N TYR A 167 -14.53 4.04 -6.81
CA TYR A 167 -13.72 4.50 -5.69
C TYR A 167 -13.52 6.02 -5.72
N THR A 168 -13.26 6.60 -6.89
CA THR A 168 -13.10 8.05 -7.04
C THR A 168 -14.42 8.81 -6.90
N THR A 169 -15.55 8.19 -7.25
CA THR A 169 -16.86 8.85 -7.33
C THR A 169 -17.70 8.63 -6.08
N TYR A 170 -17.65 7.44 -5.46
CA TYR A 170 -18.53 7.09 -4.34
C TYR A 170 -17.81 6.92 -3.00
N LEU A 171 -16.54 6.51 -3.00
CA LEU A 171 -15.78 6.30 -1.76
C LEU A 171 -15.00 7.55 -1.34
N TRP A 172 -14.51 8.33 -2.30
CA TRP A 172 -13.69 9.51 -2.04
C TRP A 172 -14.54 10.79 -1.81
N PRO A 173 -14.21 11.63 -0.82
CA PRO A 173 -14.96 12.84 -0.48
C PRO A 173 -14.71 14.04 -1.40
#